data_AF-A0A847XUP2-F1
#
_entry.id   AF-A0A847XUP2-F1
#
_cell.length_a   1.000
_cell.length_b   1.000
_cell.length_c   1.000
_cell.angle_alpha   90.00
_cell.angle_beta   90.00
_cell.angle_gamma   90.00
#
_symmetry.space_group_name_H-M   'P 1'
#
loop_
_entity.id
_entity.type
_entity.pdbx_description
1 polymer ?
#
loop_
_entity_poly.entity_id
_entity_poly.type
_entity_poly.pdbx_seq_one_letter_code
_entity_poly.pdbx_strand_id
1 'polypeptide(L)'
;MVAFRMLRNRQEAEDVVQDVFIKLWEMRQNLDNYNDLLALAVTMTRNKCIDKLRKLKFIDNKELNADFPKHDNSPSPFDELVRSENVRILQEIIGRLPQPYRQVIELKEIRGLSYKEISQLYNCNINTLRVNVSRGRQMIKEKYLNYLYERRKTEETTGEVL
;
A
#
# COMPACT_ATOMS: atom_id res chain seq x y z
N MET A 1 16.64 3.79 -0.59
CA MET A 1 15.44 4.38 0.06
C MET A 1 14.19 4.09 -0.77
N VAL A 2 13.07 3.81 -0.11
CA VAL A 2 11.76 3.49 -0.74
C VAL A 2 11.35 4.52 -1.79
N ALA A 3 11.51 5.82 -1.51
CA ALA A 3 11.18 6.89 -2.46
C ALA A 3 12.00 6.82 -3.76
N PHE A 4 13.32 6.67 -3.66
CA PHE A 4 14.21 6.56 -4.82
C PHE A 4 13.89 5.34 -5.68
N ARG A 5 13.56 4.19 -5.05
CA ARG A 5 13.14 2.98 -5.76
C ARG A 5 11.83 3.18 -6.55
N MET A 6 10.93 4.03 -6.06
CA MET A 6 9.63 4.29 -6.70
C MET A 6 9.68 5.37 -7.77
N LEU A 7 10.40 6.47 -7.51
CA LEU A 7 10.40 7.64 -8.39
C LEU A 7 11.53 7.61 -9.43
N ARG A 8 12.60 6.85 -9.18
CA ARG A 8 13.81 6.79 -10.04
C ARG A 8 14.42 8.15 -10.38
N ASN A 9 14.07 9.19 -9.63
CA ASN A 9 14.61 10.53 -9.70
C ASN A 9 15.04 10.93 -8.28
N ARG A 10 16.31 11.35 -8.17
CA ARG A 10 16.94 11.65 -6.88
C ARG A 10 16.31 12.88 -6.21
N GLN A 11 16.19 13.98 -6.94
CA GLN A 11 15.64 15.23 -6.42
C GLN A 11 14.20 15.03 -5.97
N GLU A 12 13.41 14.35 -6.79
CA GLU A 12 12.02 14.04 -6.48
C GLU A 12 11.87 13.14 -5.24
N ALA A 13 12.81 12.20 -5.04
CA ALA A 13 12.84 11.33 -3.88
C ALA A 13 13.25 12.07 -2.61
N GLU A 14 14.22 12.99 -2.70
CA GLU A 14 14.65 13.85 -1.59
C GLU A 14 13.49 14.74 -1.13
N ASP A 15 12.78 15.40 -2.04
CA ASP A 15 11.59 16.20 -1.75
C ASP A 15 10.50 15.38 -1.04
N VAL A 16 10.26 14.15 -1.50
CA VAL A 16 9.26 13.29 -0.87
C VAL A 16 9.64 12.96 0.56
N VAL A 17 10.90 12.60 0.79
CA VAL A 17 11.41 12.28 2.12
C VAL A 17 11.33 13.51 3.03
N GLN A 18 11.71 14.69 2.54
CA GLN A 18 11.69 15.94 3.31
C GLN A 18 10.28 16.29 3.79
N ASP A 19 9.29 16.23 2.92
CA ASP A 19 7.89 16.46 3.32
C ASP A 19 7.34 15.41 4.28
N VAL A 20 7.79 14.15 4.19
CA VAL A 20 7.40 13.11 5.15
C VAL A 20 7.95 13.43 6.53
N PHE A 21 9.22 13.86 6.61
CA PHE A 21 9.82 14.30 7.88
C PHE A 21 9.11 15.51 8.47
N ILE A 22 8.77 16.52 7.65
CA ILE A 22 7.99 17.69 8.10
C ILE A 22 6.64 17.24 8.70
N LYS A 23 5.90 16.37 7.99
CA LYS A 23 4.61 15.86 8.50
C LYS A 23 4.74 15.06 9.78
N LEU A 24 5.77 14.22 9.89
CA LEU A 24 6.04 13.46 11.13
C LEU A 24 6.33 14.42 12.30
N TRP A 25 7.08 15.50 12.04
CA TRP A 25 7.37 16.53 13.04
C TRP A 25 6.11 17.31 13.47
N GLU A 26 5.22 17.65 12.53
CA GLU A 26 3.95 18.32 12.83
C GLU A 26 3.05 17.46 13.72
N MET A 27 3.00 16.15 13.47
CA MET A 27 2.19 15.21 14.25
C MET A 27 2.90 14.59 15.45
N ARG A 28 4.08 15.10 15.84
CA ARG A 28 4.93 14.52 16.90
C ARG A 28 4.21 14.24 18.21
N GLN A 29 3.26 15.11 18.59
CA GLN A 29 2.45 14.98 19.82
C GLN A 29 1.48 13.79 19.79
N ASN A 30 1.25 13.19 18.62
CA ASN A 30 0.32 12.08 18.42
C ASN A 30 1.04 10.79 17.98
N LEU A 31 2.38 10.79 17.90
CA LEU A 31 3.15 9.65 17.42
C LEU A 31 3.06 8.44 18.36
N ASP A 32 2.84 8.67 19.65
CA ASP A 32 2.68 7.62 20.67
C ASP A 32 1.46 6.73 20.43
N ASN A 33 0.51 7.18 19.60
CA ASN A 33 -0.66 6.39 19.18
C ASN A 33 -0.34 5.38 18.07
N TYR A 34 0.89 5.35 17.55
CA TYR A 34 1.30 4.46 16.45
C TYR A 34 2.28 3.41 16.96
N ASN A 35 1.98 2.13 16.67
CA ASN A 35 2.77 0.99 17.14
C ASN A 35 4.18 0.92 16.53
N ASP A 36 4.40 1.50 15.34
CA ASP A 36 5.69 1.48 14.65
C ASP A 36 5.87 2.74 13.78
N LEU A 37 6.77 3.62 14.22
CA LEU A 37 7.12 4.87 13.55
C LEU A 37 7.78 4.64 12.18
N LEU A 38 8.56 3.58 12.05
CA LEU A 38 9.27 3.22 10.82
C LEU A 38 8.26 2.74 9.78
N ALA A 39 7.31 1.89 10.18
CA ALA A 39 6.20 1.46 9.33
C ALA A 39 5.32 2.65 8.89
N LEU A 40 5.07 3.61 9.79
CA LEU A 40 4.34 4.85 9.48
C LEU A 40 5.10 5.68 8.43
N ALA A 41 6.39 5.93 8.64
CA ALA A 41 7.23 6.72 7.72
C ALA A 41 7.33 6.07 6.34
N VAL A 42 7.49 4.75 6.27
CA VAL A 42 7.52 3.99 5.01
C VAL A 42 6.18 4.09 4.28
N THR A 43 5.07 3.94 4.99
CA THR A 43 3.72 4.09 4.43
C THR A 43 3.48 5.50 3.89
N MET A 44 3.84 6.54 4.66
CA MET A 44 3.71 7.93 4.23
C MET A 44 4.55 8.24 2.98
N THR A 45 5.79 7.75 2.96
CA THR A 45 6.71 7.89 1.82
C THR A 45 6.14 7.22 0.58
N ARG A 46 5.65 5.97 0.71
CA ARG A 46 5.02 5.23 -0.39
C ARG A 46 3.82 5.98 -0.94
N ASN A 47 2.89 6.40 -0.08
CA ASN A 47 1.67 7.10 -0.51
C ASN A 47 2.01 8.38 -1.28
N LYS A 48 2.97 9.16 -0.78
CA LYS A 48 3.39 10.40 -1.41
C LYS A 48 4.09 10.19 -2.75
N CYS A 49 4.88 9.11 -2.90
CA CYS A 49 5.42 8.70 -4.18
C CYS A 49 4.32 8.31 -5.17
N ILE A 50 3.32 7.54 -4.72
CA ILE A 50 2.18 7.14 -5.55
C ILE A 50 1.41 8.37 -6.03
N ASP A 51 1.13 9.33 -5.15
CA ASP A 51 0.43 10.57 -5.51
C ASP A 51 1.23 11.39 -6.54
N LYS A 52 2.56 11.46 -6.39
CA LYS A 52 3.45 12.14 -7.36
C LYS A 52 3.43 11.42 -8.71
N LEU A 53 3.55 10.09 -8.73
CA LEU A 53 3.45 9.27 -9.94
C LEU A 53 2.08 9.37 -10.62
N ARG A 54 0.98 9.51 -9.88
CA ARG A 54 -0.34 9.78 -10.48
C ARG A 54 -0.39 11.13 -11.16
N LYS A 55 0.13 12.18 -10.51
CA LYS A 55 0.19 13.52 -11.11
C LYS A 55 1.04 13.49 -12.39
N LEU A 56 2.19 12.82 -12.34
CA LEU A 56 3.01 12.61 -13.52
C LEU A 56 2.23 11.87 -14.61
N LYS A 57 1.56 10.75 -14.34
CA LYS A 57 0.72 10.05 -15.34
C LYS A 57 -0.47 10.87 -15.87
N PHE A 58 -1.01 11.79 -15.07
CA PHE A 58 -2.05 12.73 -15.52
C PHE A 58 -1.48 13.82 -16.44
N ILE A 59 -0.23 14.22 -16.23
CA ILE A 59 0.51 15.19 -17.04
C ILE A 59 1.06 14.52 -18.32
N ASP A 60 1.51 13.27 -18.24
CA ASP A 60 2.06 12.43 -19.32
C ASP A 60 0.97 12.04 -20.36
N ASN A 61 -0.30 12.04 -19.98
CA ASN A 61 -1.41 11.94 -20.95
C ASN A 61 -1.64 13.25 -21.73
N LYS A 62 -0.95 14.34 -21.38
CA LYS A 62 -1.01 15.63 -22.08
C LYS A 62 0.27 15.99 -22.81
N GLU A 63 1.44 15.48 -22.43
CA GLU A 63 2.71 15.80 -23.09
C GLU A 63 3.64 14.59 -23.20
N LEU A 64 4.33 14.54 -24.34
CA LEU A 64 5.09 13.42 -24.90
C LEU A 64 6.22 12.85 -24.03
N ASN A 65 6.35 11.52 -24.12
CA ASN A 65 7.55 10.67 -24.08
C ASN A 65 8.85 11.32 -23.54
N ALA A 66 9.28 10.86 -22.37
CA ALA A 66 10.69 10.91 -21.98
C ALA A 66 11.17 9.52 -21.55
N ASP A 67 12.11 8.97 -22.32
CA ASP A 67 12.82 7.73 -22.08
C ASP A 67 13.55 7.75 -20.73
N PHE A 68 13.12 6.90 -19.80
CA PHE A 68 13.90 6.59 -18.60
C PHE A 68 14.59 5.22 -18.75
N PRO A 69 15.91 5.13 -18.52
CA PRO A 69 16.63 3.87 -18.64
C PRO A 69 16.17 2.88 -17.56
N LYS A 70 15.72 1.71 -18.02
CA LYS A 70 15.42 0.57 -17.15
C LYS A 70 16.74 -0.12 -16.77
N HIS A 71 17.18 0.05 -15.54
CA HIS A 71 18.19 -0.86 -14.95
C HIS A 71 17.53 -1.92 -14.07
N ASP A 72 17.99 -3.15 -14.31
CA ASP A 72 17.41 -4.40 -13.87
C ASP A 72 17.95 -4.79 -12.49
N ASN A 73 17.04 -4.93 -11.53
CA ASN A 73 17.25 -5.53 -10.22
C ASN A 73 16.09 -6.51 -10.03
N SER A 74 15.97 -7.47 -10.95
CA SER A 74 14.91 -8.46 -10.95
C SER A 74 15.05 -9.39 -9.73
N PRO A 75 13.96 -9.61 -8.95
CA PRO A 75 13.96 -10.59 -7.87
C PRO A 75 14.14 -12.02 -8.42
N SER A 76 14.62 -12.94 -7.58
CA SER A 76 14.74 -14.36 -7.95
C SER A 76 13.37 -14.92 -8.36
N PRO A 77 13.31 -15.86 -9.34
CA PRO A 77 12.04 -16.50 -9.76
C PRO A 77 11.24 -17.11 -8.61
N PHE A 78 11.92 -17.60 -7.57
CA PHE A 78 11.28 -18.13 -6.36
C PHE A 78 10.65 -17.02 -5.50
N ASP A 79 11.35 -15.89 -5.33
CA ASP A 79 10.81 -14.72 -4.62
C ASP A 79 9.63 -14.12 -5.39
N GLU A 80 9.66 -14.15 -6.71
CA GLU A 80 8.57 -13.72 -7.57
C GLU A 80 7.36 -14.65 -7.44
N LEU A 81 7.57 -15.97 -7.41
CA LEU A 81 6.52 -16.97 -7.19
C LEU A 81 5.87 -16.82 -5.81
N VAL A 82 6.65 -16.76 -4.72
CA VAL A 82 6.13 -16.59 -3.36
C VAL A 82 5.41 -15.24 -3.20
N ARG A 83 5.91 -14.19 -3.84
CA ARG A 83 5.20 -12.90 -3.89
C ARG A 83 3.89 -13.01 -4.65
N SER A 84 3.87 -13.69 -5.80
CA SER A 84 2.66 -13.87 -6.62
C SER A 84 1.56 -14.62 -5.87
N GLU A 85 1.92 -15.65 -5.11
CA GLU A 85 0.99 -16.42 -4.30
C GLU A 85 0.38 -15.56 -3.18
N ASN A 86 1.22 -14.87 -2.40
CA ASN A 86 0.76 -13.97 -1.35
C ASN A 86 -0.15 -12.84 -1.88
N VAL A 87 0.20 -12.28 -3.05
CA VAL A 87 -0.62 -11.26 -3.73
C VAL A 87 -1.98 -11.83 -4.13
N ARG A 88 -2.01 -13.05 -4.67
CA ARG A 88 -3.27 -13.72 -5.05
C ARG A 88 -4.19 -13.93 -3.85
N ILE A 89 -3.65 -14.41 -2.73
CA ILE A 89 -4.42 -14.64 -1.49
C ILE A 89 -4.97 -13.31 -0.95
N LEU A 90 -4.16 -12.25 -0.94
CA LEU A 90 -4.62 -10.92 -0.53
C LEU A 90 -5.74 -10.41 -1.44
N GLN A 91 -5.64 -10.59 -2.76
CA GLN A 91 -6.71 -10.24 -3.70
C GLN A 91 -8.00 -11.02 -3.43
N GLU A 92 -7.91 -12.31 -3.12
CA GLU A 92 -9.07 -13.13 -2.78
C GLU A 92 -9.73 -12.68 -1.47
N ILE A 93 -8.92 -12.40 -0.44
CA ILE A 93 -9.40 -11.87 0.85
C ILE A 93 -10.10 -10.53 0.63
N ILE A 94 -9.51 -9.62 -0.14
CA ILE A 94 -10.11 -8.32 -0.47
C ILE A 94 -11.41 -8.53 -1.24
N GLY A 95 -11.41 -9.43 -2.23
CA GLY A 95 -12.59 -9.80 -3.02
C GLY A 95 -13.71 -10.44 -2.21
N ARG A 96 -13.47 -10.86 -0.97
CA ARG A 96 -14.48 -11.40 -0.04
C ARG A 96 -14.95 -10.40 1.01
N LEU A 97 -14.36 -9.20 1.08
CA LEU A 97 -14.82 -8.15 2.00
C LEU A 97 -16.24 -7.69 1.63
N PRO A 98 -17.08 -7.31 2.62
CA PRO A 98 -18.34 -6.62 2.35
C PRO A 98 -18.13 -5.34 1.54
N GLN A 99 -19.11 -5.01 0.69
CA GLN A 99 -19.02 -3.95 -0.32
C GLN A 99 -18.50 -2.59 0.19
N PRO A 100 -18.98 -2.00 1.32
CA PRO A 100 -18.50 -0.69 1.75
C PRO A 100 -17.03 -0.69 2.19
N TYR A 101 -16.49 -1.83 2.59
CA TYR A 101 -15.08 -1.96 2.98
C TYR A 101 -14.20 -2.27 1.78
N ARG A 102 -14.63 -3.22 0.94
CA ARG A 102 -13.94 -3.60 -0.30
C ARG A 102 -13.68 -2.39 -1.19
N GLN A 103 -14.75 -1.65 -1.48
CA GLN A 103 -14.69 -0.52 -2.40
C GLN A 103 -13.73 0.56 -1.92
N VAL A 104 -13.77 0.88 -0.62
CA VAL A 104 -12.89 1.93 -0.06
C VAL A 104 -11.45 1.43 0.03
N ILE A 105 -11.21 0.16 0.34
CA ILE A 105 -9.86 -0.44 0.30
C ILE A 105 -9.30 -0.44 -1.13
N GLU A 106 -10.06 -0.84 -2.14
CA GLU A 106 -9.63 -0.80 -3.53
C GLU A 106 -9.29 0.62 -3.98
N LEU A 107 -10.12 1.59 -3.65
CA LEU A 107 -9.88 2.99 -3.98
C LEU A 107 -8.66 3.55 -3.24
N LYS A 108 -8.51 3.25 -1.95
CA LYS A 108 -7.48 3.83 -1.06
C LYS A 108 -6.11 3.17 -1.19
N GLU A 109 -6.05 1.85 -1.38
CA GLU A 109 -4.82 1.06 -1.30
C GLU A 109 -4.36 0.58 -2.68
N ILE A 110 -5.29 0.18 -3.55
CA ILE A 110 -4.95 -0.34 -4.90
C ILE A 110 -4.85 0.82 -5.89
N ARG A 111 -5.94 1.58 -6.04
CA ARG A 111 -5.95 2.77 -6.88
C ARG A 111 -5.22 3.93 -6.22
N GLY A 112 -5.09 3.87 -4.89
CA GLY A 112 -4.28 4.70 -4.01
C GLY A 112 -4.81 6.13 -3.75
N LEU A 113 -6.08 6.41 -4.07
CA LEU A 113 -6.70 7.72 -3.94
C LEU A 113 -6.63 8.22 -2.48
N SER A 114 -6.61 9.53 -2.30
CA SER A 114 -6.76 10.17 -1.00
C SER A 114 -8.20 10.11 -0.50
N TYR A 115 -8.41 10.23 0.81
CA TYR A 115 -9.76 10.30 1.37
C TYR A 115 -10.59 11.46 0.80
N LYS A 116 -9.93 12.58 0.46
CA LYS A 116 -10.57 13.75 -0.13
C LYS A 116 -11.05 13.45 -1.56
N GLU A 117 -10.23 12.83 -2.40
CA GLU A 117 -10.60 12.42 -3.76
C GLU A 117 -11.74 11.40 -3.74
N ILE A 118 -11.70 10.40 -2.85
CA ILE A 118 -12.77 9.41 -2.72
C ILE A 118 -14.08 10.07 -2.26
N SER A 119 -14.00 10.96 -1.27
CA SER A 119 -15.14 11.71 -0.77
C SER A 119 -15.79 12.57 -1.85
N GLN A 120 -14.99 13.24 -2.67
CA GLN A 120 -15.48 14.05 -3.79
C GLN A 120 -16.09 13.18 -4.91
N LEU A 121 -15.46 12.06 -5.24
CA LEU A 121 -15.90 11.17 -6.32
C LEU A 121 -17.25 10.49 -6.01
N TYR A 122 -17.50 10.16 -4.74
CA TYR A 122 -18.69 9.42 -4.31
C TYR A 122 -19.64 10.23 -3.42
N ASN A 123 -19.40 11.54 -3.27
CA ASN A 123 -20.14 12.45 -2.40
C ASN A 123 -20.41 11.88 -1.00
N CYS A 124 -19.37 11.32 -0.38
CA CYS A 124 -19.47 10.60 0.89
C CYS A 124 -18.59 11.20 1.99
N ASN A 125 -18.97 11.00 3.25
CA ASN A 125 -18.29 11.61 4.39
C ASN A 125 -16.88 11.00 4.59
N ILE A 126 -15.86 11.86 4.67
CA ILE A 126 -14.46 11.49 4.92
C ILE A 126 -14.30 10.65 6.20
N ASN A 127 -15.04 10.96 7.26
CA ASN A 127 -14.99 10.21 8.51
C ASN A 127 -15.50 8.77 8.33
N THR A 128 -16.59 8.61 7.57
CA THR A 128 -17.12 7.29 7.21
C THR A 128 -16.11 6.50 6.37
N LEU A 129 -15.42 7.15 5.43
CA LEU A 129 -14.35 6.52 4.66
C LEU A 129 -13.19 6.05 5.55
N ARG A 130 -12.77 6.86 6.52
CA ARG A 130 -11.70 6.49 7.48
C ARG A 130 -12.12 5.27 8.31
N VAL A 131 -13.35 5.25 8.81
CA VAL A 131 -13.90 4.10 9.55
C VAL A 131 -13.95 2.85 8.66
N ASN A 132 -14.43 2.98 7.42
CA ASN A 132 -14.53 1.87 6.48
C ASN A 132 -13.15 1.31 6.08
N VAL A 133 -12.14 2.17 5.86
CA VAL A 133 -10.76 1.70 5.64
C VAL A 133 -10.22 0.98 6.86
N SER A 134 -10.41 1.54 8.05
CA SER A 134 -9.92 0.93 9.29
C SER A 134 -10.52 -0.47 9.50
N ARG A 135 -11.84 -0.59 9.39
CA ARG A 135 -12.55 -1.88 9.47
C ARG A 135 -12.12 -2.85 8.37
N GLY A 136 -12.00 -2.37 7.12
CA GLY A 136 -11.52 -3.17 6.01
C GLY A 136 -10.13 -3.75 6.27
N ARG A 137 -9.19 -2.94 6.78
CA ARG A 137 -7.83 -3.40 7.14
C ARG A 137 -7.85 -4.44 8.25
N GLN A 138 -8.68 -4.25 9.28
CA GLN A 138 -8.83 -5.21 10.37
C GLN A 138 -9.32 -6.57 9.86
N MET A 139 -10.36 -6.57 9.00
CA MET A 139 -10.89 -7.79 8.41
C MET A 139 -9.87 -8.52 7.50
N ILE A 140 -9.08 -7.76 6.72
CA ILE A 140 -8.01 -8.33 5.90
C ILE A 140 -6.97 -8.99 6.79
N LYS A 141 -6.51 -8.29 7.85
CA LYS A 141 -5.51 -8.79 8.79
C LYS A 141 -5.97 -10.10 9.44
N GLU A 142 -7.21 -10.14 9.93
CA GLU A 142 -7.77 -11.33 10.58
C GLU A 142 -7.85 -12.52 9.61
N LYS A 143 -8.42 -12.32 8.41
CA LYS A 143 -8.53 -13.38 7.40
C LYS A 143 -7.17 -13.88 6.93
N TYR A 144 -6.20 -12.97 6.76
CA TYR A 144 -4.85 -13.35 6.35
C TYR A 144 -4.11 -14.11 7.45
N LEU A 145 -4.27 -13.71 8.71
CA LEU A 145 -3.68 -14.41 9.83
C LEU A 145 -4.25 -15.83 9.98
N ASN A 146 -5.57 -15.99 9.83
CA ASN A 146 -6.20 -17.32 9.80
C ASN A 146 -5.66 -18.19 8.67
N TYR A 147 -5.50 -17.62 7.46
CA TYR A 147 -4.86 -18.34 6.35
C TYR A 147 -3.44 -18.83 6.71
N LEU A 148 -2.61 -17.99 7.35
CA LEU A 148 -1.26 -18.38 7.77
C LEU A 148 -1.26 -19.45 8.88
N TYR A 149 -2.28 -19.47 9.74
CA TYR A 149 -2.45 -20.54 10.74
C TYR A 149 -2.81 -21.87 10.08
N GLU A 150 -3.77 -21.88 9.15
CA GLU A 150 -4.16 -23.10 8.42
C GLU A 150 -3.01 -23.66 7.57
N ARG A 151 -2.23 -22.78 6.96
CA ARG A 151 -1.06 -23.15 6.16
C ARG A 151 0.05 -23.80 6.99
N ARG A 152 0.36 -23.26 8.17
CA ARG A 152 1.33 -23.88 9.09
C ARG A 152 0.87 -25.24 9.59
N LYS A 153 -0.41 -25.38 9.92
CA LYS A 153 -1.00 -26.66 10.37
C LYS A 153 -0.93 -27.74 9.29
N THR A 154 -1.15 -27.38 8.02
CA THR A 154 -1.04 -28.30 6.89
C THR A 154 0.42 -28.69 6.61
N GLU A 155 1.36 -27.77 6.77
CA GLU A 155 2.80 -28.06 6.67
C GLU A 155 3.28 -29.00 7.81
N GLU A 156 2.80 -28.83 9.05
CA GLU A 156 3.11 -29.69 10.20
C GLU A 156 2.53 -31.11 10.06
N THR A 157 1.30 -31.25 9.54
CA THR A 157 0.66 -32.56 9.33
C THR A 157 1.30 -33.36 8.20
N THR A 158 1.93 -32.68 7.22
CA THR A 158 2.61 -33.34 6.10
C THR A 158 4.05 -33.73 6.44
N GLY A 159 4.65 -33.08 7.44
CA GLY A 159 6.00 -33.39 7.94
C GLY A 159 6.10 -34.63 8.84
N GLU A 160 4.99 -35.17 9.35
CA GLU A 160 4.96 -36.41 10.16
C GLU A 160 4.87 -37.70 9.34
N VAL A 161 4.83 -37.62 7.99
CA VAL A 161 4.67 -38.79 7.10
C VAL A 161 5.93 -39.07 6.25
N LEU A 162 7.08 -38.48 6.60
CA LEU A 162 8.40 -38.85 6.07
C LEU A 162 9.31 -39.34 7.20
#